data_AF-A0A4U6D8F1-F1
#
_entry.id   AF-A0A4U6D8F1-F1
#
_cell.length_a   1.000
_cell.length_b   1.000
_cell.length_c   1.000
_cell.angle_alpha   90.00
_cell.angle_beta   90.00
_cell.angle_gamma   90.00
#
_symmetry.space_group_name_H-M   'P 1'
#
loop_
_entity.id
_entity.type
_entity.pdbx_description
1 polymer ?
#
loop_
_entity_poly.entity_id
_entity_poly.type
_entity_poly.pdbx_seq_one_letter_code
_entity_poly.pdbx_strand_id
1 'polypeptide(L)'
;MKKLKHSLSTFCSLRTVLLTVVRFSLIFSIISCSKGEEDITTGGGTETGGTVSIDSTTTSTATAEGNTSVAYNEDDLIANSVFSSVVTINFGNTVEITNPLSAGGVSVTESNGDVIVTSSVSEVEYILSGTTTNGSVKIYSDKKFKLTMNGVNITNSDGPAINIQSGKRAFVVLNANTTNSLTDGATYVTSTEDMKAAFFSEGQLIFSGTGALTVKGNYKHAICSDEYVRMISGAITITSAKSDGIHTNDAFIADGGTINLTASGDGIQCEEGYIVINNGNFTINVADKGISASWDTDTTIDPYIVINGGTINVTSTAGEGIESKSILTINNGTLTVKTSDDGLNASTFIYINGGNIYVNSTSNDGIDSNGKLTVTGGKIISVGAASPEEGFDCDQNTFKITGGILIGVAGATSSPTASVSTQPSVILGSGTANQIIHIESSDGAEALTFLIPKNFTTMLFSSPKLKSNVIYNVYTGGSVANGTNLNGLYTNGTYTAGTISKTFTTSSMVTSAGGSTGPGGGR
;
A
#
# COMPACT_ATOMS: atom_id res chain seq x y z
N MET A 1 -32.91 35.42 -36.32
CA MET A 1 -34.31 35.54 -36.78
C MET A 1 -34.61 34.39 -37.75
N LYS A 2 -35.59 33.52 -37.39
CA LYS A 2 -36.26 32.44 -38.19
C LYS A 2 -35.37 31.29 -38.70
N LYS A 3 -35.69 29.99 -38.62
CA LYS A 3 -36.82 29.13 -38.14
C LYS A 3 -36.22 27.71 -38.02
N LEU A 4 -36.28 27.01 -36.88
CA LEU A 4 -37.24 25.99 -36.44
C LEU A 4 -37.72 24.92 -37.46
N LYS A 5 -37.38 23.64 -37.19
CA LYS A 5 -38.16 22.38 -37.40
C LYS A 5 -37.43 21.26 -36.62
N HIS A 6 -37.87 20.91 -35.40
CA HIS A 6 -38.75 19.80 -35.01
C HIS A 6 -38.24 18.37 -35.28
N SER A 7 -37.98 17.64 -34.20
CA SER A 7 -38.21 16.20 -34.06
C SER A 7 -38.64 15.93 -32.61
N LEU A 8 -39.89 15.49 -32.45
CA LEU A 8 -40.51 15.00 -31.21
C LEU A 8 -40.32 13.48 -31.16
N SER A 9 -39.98 12.92 -30.00
CA SER A 9 -40.48 11.60 -29.61
C SER A 9 -40.61 11.51 -28.09
N THR A 10 -41.86 11.63 -27.66
CA THR A 10 -42.40 11.39 -26.33
C THR A 10 -42.32 9.91 -25.98
N PHE A 11 -41.87 9.54 -24.79
CA PHE A 11 -42.44 8.39 -24.07
C PHE A 11 -42.56 8.71 -22.57
N CYS A 12 -43.80 8.55 -22.12
CA CYS A 12 -44.32 8.79 -20.79
C CYS A 12 -44.28 7.47 -20.01
N SER A 13 -43.86 7.49 -18.74
CA SER A 13 -44.40 6.61 -17.71
C SER A 13 -43.98 7.09 -16.32
N LEU A 14 -44.85 7.91 -15.75
CA LEU A 14 -44.95 8.17 -14.32
C LEU A 14 -45.35 6.86 -13.60
N ARG A 15 -44.58 6.41 -12.61
CA ARG A 15 -45.06 5.42 -11.64
C ARG A 15 -44.85 5.93 -10.21
N THR A 16 -45.95 6.39 -9.66
CA THR A 16 -46.27 6.56 -8.24
C THR A 16 -45.90 5.30 -7.46
N VAL A 17 -45.04 5.42 -6.45
CA VAL A 17 -44.87 4.38 -5.43
C VAL A 17 -45.85 4.68 -4.30
N LEU A 18 -46.81 3.77 -4.15
CA LEU A 18 -47.87 3.79 -3.16
C LEU A 18 -47.30 3.38 -1.79
N LEU A 19 -47.42 4.27 -0.79
CA LEU A 19 -47.25 3.96 0.63
C LEU A 19 -48.22 2.86 1.03
N THR A 20 -47.72 1.70 1.47
CA THR A 20 -48.53 0.69 2.15
C THR A 20 -48.08 0.61 3.60
N VAL A 21 -48.94 1.12 4.48
CA VAL A 21 -48.82 1.02 5.94
C VAL A 21 -49.23 -0.40 6.35
N VAL A 22 -48.28 -1.21 6.80
CA VAL A 22 -48.58 -2.49 7.47
C VAL A 22 -48.56 -2.26 8.98
N ARG A 23 -49.75 -2.29 9.57
CA ARG A 23 -49.97 -2.35 11.02
C ARG A 23 -49.52 -3.71 11.53
N PHE A 24 -48.58 -3.75 12.48
CA PHE A 24 -48.34 -4.93 13.30
C PHE A 24 -48.99 -4.72 14.67
N SER A 25 -49.95 -5.60 14.99
CA SER A 25 -50.66 -5.60 16.26
C SER A 25 -49.75 -6.05 17.41
N LEU A 26 -49.78 -5.24 18.45
CA LEU A 26 -49.19 -5.44 19.78
C LEU A 26 -49.96 -6.58 20.49
N ILE A 27 -49.27 -7.66 20.89
CA ILE A 27 -49.80 -8.64 21.85
C ILE A 27 -49.05 -8.45 23.17
N PHE A 28 -49.79 -8.00 24.17
CA PHE A 28 -49.41 -7.92 25.57
C PHE A 28 -49.39 -9.32 26.19
N SER A 29 -48.25 -9.71 26.77
CA SER A 29 -48.16 -10.82 27.71
C SER A 29 -47.66 -10.27 29.04
N ILE A 30 -48.60 -10.03 29.95
CA ILE A 30 -48.38 -9.74 31.36
C ILE A 30 -47.99 -11.04 32.09
N ILE A 31 -46.78 -11.11 32.65
CA ILE A 31 -46.46 -12.05 33.73
C ILE A 31 -45.78 -11.29 34.87
N SER A 32 -46.28 -11.63 36.06
CA SER A 32 -46.17 -11.03 37.38
C SER A 32 -44.74 -10.80 37.90
N CYS A 33 -44.60 -9.71 38.67
CA CYS A 33 -43.56 -9.55 39.69
C CYS A 33 -43.62 -10.69 40.73
N SER A 34 -42.45 -11.12 41.19
CA SER A 34 -42.19 -11.39 42.60
C SER A 34 -40.82 -10.84 42.98
N LYS A 35 -40.80 -9.89 43.92
CA LYS A 35 -39.59 -9.42 44.60
C LYS A 35 -39.01 -10.55 45.45
N GLY A 36 -37.71 -10.78 45.33
CA GLY A 36 -36.89 -11.46 46.31
C GLY A 36 -35.59 -10.68 46.44
N GLU A 37 -35.43 -10.00 47.57
CA GLU A 37 -34.12 -9.54 48.05
C GLU A 37 -33.37 -10.79 48.51
N GLU A 38 -32.21 -11.09 47.92
CA GLU A 38 -31.20 -11.91 48.57
C GLU A 38 -29.78 -11.37 48.33
N ASP A 39 -29.16 -11.20 49.49
CA ASP A 39 -27.78 -10.98 49.89
C ASP A 39 -26.61 -11.05 48.88
N ILE A 40 -25.70 -10.11 49.11
CA ILE A 40 -24.36 -10.06 48.55
C ILE A 40 -23.55 -11.21 49.14
N THR A 41 -23.26 -12.22 48.32
CA THR A 41 -22.19 -13.17 48.60
C THR A 41 -21.01 -12.90 47.68
N THR A 42 -19.92 -12.43 48.28
CA THR A 42 -18.59 -12.36 47.68
C THR A 42 -18.10 -13.78 47.41
N GLY A 43 -18.30 -14.26 46.19
CA GLY A 43 -17.78 -15.54 45.69
C GLY A 43 -16.60 -15.30 44.76
N GLY A 44 -15.38 -15.50 45.27
CA GLY A 44 -14.23 -15.82 44.43
C GLY A 44 -14.45 -17.20 43.81
N GLY A 45 -14.90 -17.23 42.56
CA GLY A 45 -15.14 -18.45 41.78
C GLY A 45 -14.32 -18.40 40.51
N THR A 46 -13.40 -19.35 40.38
CA THR A 46 -12.67 -19.66 39.15
C THR A 46 -13.65 -20.26 38.14
N GLU A 47 -14.26 -19.44 37.28
CA GLU A 47 -15.06 -19.97 36.16
C GLU A 47 -14.15 -20.34 34.99
N THR A 48 -13.75 -21.62 34.97
CA THR A 48 -13.37 -22.34 33.75
C THR A 48 -14.64 -22.85 33.08
N GLY A 49 -14.95 -22.39 31.84
CA GLY A 49 -15.88 -23.16 30.98
C GLY A 49 -16.75 -22.43 29.94
N GLY A 50 -16.59 -21.12 29.71
CA GLY A 50 -17.36 -20.41 28.67
C GLY A 50 -16.75 -20.53 27.27
N THR A 51 -17.59 -20.66 26.24
CA THR A 51 -17.19 -20.45 24.84
C THR A 51 -17.80 -19.17 24.30
N VAL A 52 -17.03 -18.39 23.55
CA VAL A 52 -17.42 -17.09 23.00
C VAL A 52 -17.30 -17.12 21.48
N SER A 53 -18.32 -16.65 20.77
CA SER A 53 -18.24 -16.52 19.31
C SER A 53 -17.43 -15.27 18.94
N ILE A 54 -16.46 -15.42 18.05
CA ILE A 54 -15.60 -14.34 17.58
C ILE A 54 -16.26 -13.66 16.39
N ASP A 55 -16.35 -12.33 16.41
CA ASP A 55 -16.79 -11.54 15.26
C ASP A 55 -15.94 -10.27 15.12
N SER A 56 -14.78 -10.32 14.48
CA SER A 56 -14.00 -9.08 14.22
C SER A 56 -14.30 -8.46 12.86
N THR A 57 -15.45 -8.79 12.25
CA THR A 57 -15.89 -8.15 11.00
C THR A 57 -16.53 -6.79 11.21
N THR A 58 -17.01 -6.51 12.43
CA THR A 58 -17.58 -5.21 12.80
C THR A 58 -16.49 -4.15 12.90
N THR A 59 -16.20 -3.47 11.78
CA THR A 59 -15.38 -2.25 11.73
C THR A 59 -16.29 -1.04 11.54
N SER A 60 -16.03 0.04 12.26
CA SER A 60 -16.60 1.35 11.93
C SER A 60 -15.60 2.14 11.08
N THR A 61 -16.09 2.83 10.05
CA THR A 61 -15.28 3.73 9.24
C THR A 61 -15.94 5.10 9.28
N ALA A 62 -15.20 6.11 9.72
CA ALA A 62 -15.64 7.51 9.67
C ALA A 62 -15.28 8.13 8.31
N THR A 63 -15.59 9.41 8.11
CA THR A 63 -15.19 10.14 6.90
C THR A 63 -13.67 10.10 6.76
N ALA A 64 -13.19 9.70 5.57
CA ALA A 64 -11.78 9.67 5.26
C ALA A 64 -11.16 11.07 5.38
N GLU A 65 -9.93 11.14 5.88
CA GLU A 65 -9.14 12.36 6.00
C GLU A 65 -7.80 12.22 5.26
N GLY A 66 -7.13 13.34 5.01
CA GLY A 66 -5.91 13.36 4.21
C GLY A 66 -6.20 13.28 2.70
N ASN A 67 -5.18 12.87 1.94
CA ASN A 67 -5.22 12.90 0.49
C ASN A 67 -5.92 11.65 -0.09
N THR A 68 -6.85 11.86 -1.03
CA THR A 68 -7.60 10.80 -1.73
C THR A 68 -7.40 10.85 -3.25
N SER A 69 -6.40 11.62 -3.71
CA SER A 69 -6.05 11.72 -5.13
C SER A 69 -5.71 10.36 -5.71
N VAL A 70 -6.06 10.20 -6.99
CA VAL A 70 -5.75 9.02 -7.81
C VAL A 70 -4.73 9.31 -8.90
N ALA A 71 -4.12 10.51 -8.90
CA ALA A 71 -3.17 10.97 -9.93
C ALA A 71 -3.69 10.73 -11.37
N TYR A 72 -4.99 11.02 -11.60
CA TYR A 72 -5.59 10.88 -12.92
C TYR A 72 -5.01 11.91 -13.89
N ASN A 73 -4.56 11.43 -15.04
CA ASN A 73 -4.14 12.27 -16.16
C ASN A 73 -4.65 11.64 -17.46
N GLU A 74 -5.46 12.37 -18.22
CA GLU A 74 -6.03 11.86 -19.47
C GLU A 74 -4.98 11.63 -20.56
N ASP A 75 -3.85 12.34 -20.50
CA ASP A 75 -2.73 12.16 -21.43
C ASP A 75 -1.94 10.86 -21.21
N ASP A 76 -2.13 10.21 -20.05
CA ASP A 76 -1.54 8.90 -19.73
C ASP A 76 -2.35 7.73 -20.28
N LEU A 77 -3.54 8.00 -20.83
CA LEU A 77 -4.37 6.97 -21.43
C LEU A 77 -3.90 6.72 -22.87
N ILE A 78 -3.36 5.53 -23.11
CA ILE A 78 -2.91 5.14 -24.46
C ILE A 78 -4.04 5.24 -25.50
N ALA A 79 -5.30 5.02 -25.07
CA ALA A 79 -6.49 5.14 -25.91
C ALA A 79 -6.76 6.57 -26.41
N ASN A 80 -6.20 7.59 -25.73
CA ASN A 80 -6.26 9.00 -26.14
C ASN A 80 -5.10 9.38 -27.08
N SER A 81 -4.32 8.40 -27.55
CA SER A 81 -3.21 8.59 -28.48
C SER A 81 -3.39 7.71 -29.72
N VAL A 82 -2.91 8.20 -30.85
CA VAL A 82 -2.88 7.46 -32.13
C VAL A 82 -1.43 7.18 -32.49
N PHE A 83 -1.15 5.96 -32.94
CA PHE A 83 0.16 5.53 -33.43
C PHE A 83 -0.03 4.83 -34.79
N SER A 84 -0.06 5.61 -35.87
CA SER A 84 -0.43 5.14 -37.21
C SER A 84 0.74 4.51 -37.98
N SER A 85 1.97 4.79 -37.58
CA SER A 85 3.18 4.37 -38.27
C SER A 85 4.00 3.44 -37.39
N VAL A 86 4.40 2.29 -37.95
CA VAL A 86 5.09 1.24 -37.19
C VAL A 86 6.51 1.08 -37.72
N VAL A 87 7.48 1.12 -36.81
CA VAL A 87 8.87 0.73 -37.04
C VAL A 87 9.13 -0.54 -36.24
N THR A 88 9.67 -1.58 -36.89
CA THR A 88 9.97 -2.86 -36.22
C THR A 88 11.48 -3.05 -36.11
N ILE A 89 11.93 -3.47 -34.93
CA ILE A 89 13.33 -3.82 -34.64
C ILE A 89 13.33 -5.24 -34.07
N ASN A 90 13.83 -6.20 -34.87
CA ASN A 90 13.86 -7.61 -34.51
C ASN A 90 15.30 -8.07 -34.29
N PHE A 91 15.65 -8.41 -33.06
CA PHE A 91 16.97 -8.88 -32.67
C PHE A 91 17.15 -10.38 -32.98
N GLY A 92 18.32 -10.74 -33.49
CA GLY A 92 18.71 -12.11 -33.80
C GLY A 92 20.19 -12.19 -34.16
N ASN A 93 20.58 -13.11 -35.05
CA ASN A 93 21.95 -13.17 -35.56
C ASN A 93 22.37 -11.87 -36.26
N THR A 94 21.40 -11.22 -36.92
CA THR A 94 21.46 -9.87 -37.46
C THR A 94 20.21 -9.13 -36.98
N VAL A 95 20.30 -7.83 -36.76
CA VAL A 95 19.13 -7.02 -36.43
C VAL A 95 18.36 -6.72 -37.72
N GLU A 96 17.09 -7.10 -37.77
CA GLU A 96 16.21 -6.80 -38.90
C GLU A 96 15.36 -5.56 -38.58
N ILE A 97 15.46 -4.54 -39.43
CA ILE A 97 14.79 -3.24 -39.23
C ILE A 97 13.85 -2.97 -40.39
N THR A 98 12.57 -2.73 -40.08
CA THR A 98 11.60 -2.17 -41.05
C THR A 98 11.23 -0.77 -40.62
N ASN A 99 11.64 0.22 -41.41
CA ASN A 99 11.38 1.64 -41.14
C ASN A 99 10.69 2.31 -42.35
N PRO A 100 9.34 2.32 -42.40
CA PRO A 100 8.60 3.01 -43.46
C PRO A 100 8.73 4.54 -43.41
N LEU A 101 9.30 5.08 -42.32
CA LEU A 101 9.50 6.51 -42.08
C LEU A 101 10.95 6.96 -42.29
N SER A 102 11.79 6.17 -42.96
CA SER A 102 13.19 6.50 -43.25
C SER A 102 13.38 7.81 -44.04
N ALA A 103 12.44 8.14 -44.93
CA ALA A 103 12.35 9.44 -45.61
C ALA A 103 11.37 10.42 -44.93
N GLY A 104 10.69 9.96 -43.87
CA GLY A 104 9.59 10.63 -43.19
C GLY A 104 9.95 11.17 -41.79
N GLY A 105 11.25 11.29 -41.47
CA GLY A 105 11.71 11.90 -40.22
C GLY A 105 12.01 10.94 -39.07
N VAL A 106 12.09 9.63 -39.35
CA VAL A 106 12.63 8.62 -38.41
C VAL A 106 13.90 8.01 -38.99
N SER A 107 15.03 8.20 -38.32
CA SER A 107 16.28 7.51 -38.61
C SER A 107 16.46 6.35 -37.65
N VAL A 108 16.90 5.20 -38.17
CA VAL A 108 17.30 4.04 -37.36
C VAL A 108 18.68 3.59 -37.85
N THR A 109 19.66 3.65 -36.98
CA THR A 109 21.02 3.15 -37.25
C THR A 109 21.30 1.96 -36.35
N GLU A 110 22.01 0.97 -36.87
CA GLU A 110 22.46 -0.18 -36.10
C GLU A 110 23.97 -0.37 -36.27
N SER A 111 24.63 -0.73 -35.17
CA SER A 111 26.03 -1.12 -35.17
C SER A 111 26.30 -2.12 -34.05
N ASN A 112 26.74 -3.34 -34.39
CA ASN A 112 27.09 -4.39 -33.44
C ASN A 112 25.98 -4.78 -32.46
N GLY A 113 24.71 -4.71 -32.89
CA GLY A 113 23.54 -4.98 -32.05
C GLY A 113 23.02 -3.76 -31.30
N ASP A 114 23.71 -2.62 -31.34
CA ASP A 114 23.21 -1.37 -30.77
C ASP A 114 22.37 -0.62 -31.79
N VAL A 115 21.10 -0.36 -31.44
CA VAL A 115 20.15 0.35 -32.30
C VAL A 115 19.91 1.75 -31.74
N ILE A 116 20.08 2.76 -32.58
CA ILE A 116 19.76 4.16 -32.25
C ILE A 116 18.61 4.61 -33.14
N VAL A 117 17.55 5.09 -32.52
CA VAL A 117 16.38 5.70 -33.16
C VAL A 117 16.40 7.20 -32.91
N THR A 118 16.18 7.99 -33.97
CA THR A 118 15.95 9.44 -33.87
C THR A 118 14.68 9.80 -34.62
N SER A 119 13.71 10.39 -33.93
CA SER A 119 12.41 10.76 -34.51
C SER A 119 12.03 12.22 -34.25
N SER A 120 11.51 12.87 -35.29
CA SER A 120 10.92 14.23 -35.21
C SER A 120 9.40 14.23 -35.44
N VAL A 121 8.81 13.07 -35.73
CA VAL A 121 7.40 12.93 -36.14
C VAL A 121 6.55 12.23 -35.07
N SER A 122 5.26 12.55 -35.06
CA SER A 122 4.29 12.00 -34.12
C SER A 122 3.72 10.66 -34.59
N GLU A 123 2.96 10.02 -33.72
CA GLU A 123 2.18 8.82 -34.04
C GLU A 123 3.03 7.61 -34.48
N VAL A 124 4.23 7.50 -33.90
CA VAL A 124 5.15 6.37 -34.15
C VAL A 124 5.04 5.32 -33.07
N GLU A 125 4.91 4.07 -33.50
CA GLU A 125 5.08 2.87 -32.68
C GLU A 125 6.39 2.17 -33.04
N TYR A 126 7.21 1.87 -32.03
CA TYR A 126 8.37 1.00 -32.14
C TYR A 126 8.03 -0.37 -31.57
N ILE A 127 8.10 -1.41 -32.39
CA ILE A 127 7.90 -2.79 -31.94
C ILE A 127 9.26 -3.46 -31.82
N LEU A 128 9.60 -3.87 -30.60
CA LEU A 128 10.82 -4.62 -30.31
C LEU A 128 10.50 -6.11 -30.17
N SER A 129 11.29 -6.97 -30.82
CA SER A 129 11.18 -8.43 -30.69
C SER A 129 12.55 -9.10 -30.78
N GLY A 130 12.61 -10.40 -30.46
CA GLY A 130 13.81 -11.21 -30.64
C GLY A 130 14.82 -11.08 -29.50
N THR A 131 16.04 -11.58 -29.68
CA THR A 131 17.03 -11.67 -28.60
C THR A 131 18.41 -11.18 -29.05
N THR A 132 19.07 -10.38 -28.21
CA THR A 132 20.50 -10.06 -28.32
C THR A 132 21.21 -10.27 -26.98
N THR A 133 22.43 -10.81 -27.03
CA THR A 133 23.31 -10.98 -25.85
C THR A 133 24.27 -9.82 -25.64
N ASN A 134 24.39 -8.95 -26.64
CA ASN A 134 25.16 -7.71 -26.56
C ASN A 134 24.55 -6.72 -27.55
N GLY A 135 23.75 -5.80 -27.05
CA GLY A 135 23.11 -4.76 -27.84
C GLY A 135 22.19 -3.92 -26.99
N SER A 136 21.62 -2.88 -27.60
CA SER A 136 20.78 -1.89 -26.91
C SER A 136 19.77 -1.27 -27.84
N VAL A 137 18.78 -0.59 -27.26
CA VAL A 137 17.92 0.35 -27.99
C VAL A 137 18.03 1.71 -27.34
N LYS A 138 18.53 2.70 -28.08
CA LYS A 138 18.49 4.12 -27.71
C LYS A 138 17.45 4.86 -28.54
N ILE A 139 16.64 5.70 -27.91
CA ILE A 139 15.60 6.47 -28.60
C ILE A 139 15.69 7.95 -28.26
N TYR A 140 15.89 8.79 -29.27
CA TYR A 140 15.62 10.23 -29.22
C TYR A 140 14.31 10.52 -29.95
N SER A 141 13.43 11.31 -29.33
CA SER A 141 12.16 11.69 -29.93
C SER A 141 11.71 13.07 -29.49
N ASP A 142 11.23 13.88 -30.43
CA ASP A 142 10.59 15.17 -30.12
C ASP A 142 9.11 15.01 -29.70
N LYS A 143 8.56 13.79 -29.85
CA LYS A 143 7.14 13.47 -29.68
C LYS A 143 6.95 12.27 -28.76
N LYS A 144 5.76 12.17 -28.15
CA LYS A 144 5.31 10.94 -27.48
C LYS A 144 5.23 9.78 -28.48
N PHE A 145 5.53 8.58 -28.02
CA PHE A 145 5.58 7.38 -28.87
C PHE A 145 5.10 6.15 -28.11
N LYS A 146 4.80 5.08 -28.86
CA LYS A 146 4.49 3.77 -28.30
C LYS A 146 5.70 2.85 -28.46
N LEU A 147 6.07 2.17 -27.39
CA LEU A 147 7.11 1.15 -27.38
C LEU A 147 6.47 -0.19 -27.04
N THR A 148 6.31 -1.05 -28.04
CA THR A 148 5.71 -2.38 -27.86
C THR A 148 6.80 -3.41 -27.63
N MET A 149 6.77 -4.03 -26.45
CA MET A 149 7.64 -5.12 -26.04
C MET A 149 6.99 -6.45 -26.49
N ASN A 150 7.47 -7.01 -27.60
CA ASN A 150 6.87 -8.15 -28.28
C ASN A 150 7.79 -9.39 -28.26
N GLY A 151 8.12 -9.85 -27.06
CA GLY A 151 9.03 -10.98 -26.85
C GLY A 151 10.49 -10.60 -27.06
N VAL A 152 10.86 -9.38 -26.64
CA VAL A 152 12.23 -8.86 -26.78
C VAL A 152 13.09 -9.20 -25.56
N ASN A 153 14.32 -9.65 -25.78
CA ASN A 153 15.30 -9.96 -24.75
C ASN A 153 16.63 -9.26 -25.08
N ILE A 154 17.00 -8.24 -24.31
CA ILE A 154 18.18 -7.42 -24.57
C ILE A 154 19.12 -7.53 -23.38
N THR A 155 20.32 -8.03 -23.64
CA THR A 155 21.47 -7.85 -22.74
C THR A 155 22.41 -6.84 -23.37
N ASN A 156 22.70 -5.76 -22.65
CA ASN A 156 23.82 -4.86 -22.91
C ASN A 156 24.90 -5.12 -21.85
N SER A 157 26.17 -5.26 -22.23
CA SER A 157 27.26 -5.56 -21.30
C SER A 157 28.00 -4.33 -20.76
N ASP A 158 27.83 -3.18 -21.40
CA ASP A 158 28.57 -1.93 -21.12
C ASP A 158 27.68 -0.66 -21.15
N GLY A 159 26.37 -0.84 -21.06
CA GLY A 159 25.39 0.25 -21.01
C GLY A 159 23.97 -0.24 -20.66
N PRO A 160 22.97 0.66 -20.74
CA PRO A 160 21.55 0.31 -20.61
C PRO A 160 21.09 -0.66 -21.70
N ALA A 161 20.11 -1.51 -21.37
CA ALA A 161 19.41 -2.31 -22.40
C ALA A 161 18.48 -1.43 -23.24
N ILE A 162 17.73 -0.52 -22.59
CA ILE A 162 16.93 0.52 -23.23
C ILE A 162 17.26 1.88 -22.61
N ASN A 163 17.60 2.85 -23.46
CA ASN A 163 17.92 4.22 -23.07
C ASN A 163 17.06 5.22 -23.86
N ILE A 164 16.02 5.77 -23.23
CA ILE A 164 15.14 6.77 -23.84
C ILE A 164 15.65 8.16 -23.49
N GLN A 165 16.25 8.81 -24.48
CA GLN A 165 16.80 10.16 -24.39
C GLN A 165 15.77 11.17 -24.92
N SER A 166 14.57 11.14 -24.32
CA SER A 166 13.43 11.96 -24.71
C SER A 166 12.61 12.31 -23.48
N GLY A 167 12.47 13.61 -23.18
CA GLY A 167 11.52 14.14 -22.18
C GLY A 167 10.07 14.12 -22.70
N LYS A 168 9.66 13.03 -23.35
CA LYS A 168 8.31 12.82 -23.89
C LYS A 168 7.80 11.45 -23.46
N ARG A 169 6.49 11.36 -23.33
CA ARG A 169 5.80 10.16 -22.85
C ARG A 169 6.06 8.97 -23.76
N ALA A 170 6.62 7.91 -23.18
CA ALA A 170 6.74 6.61 -23.79
C ALA A 170 5.65 5.68 -23.25
N PHE A 171 4.71 5.30 -24.12
CA PHE A 171 3.73 4.26 -23.80
C PHE A 171 4.36 2.89 -24.01
N VAL A 172 4.76 2.24 -22.93
CA VAL A 172 5.36 0.90 -22.95
C VAL A 172 4.26 -0.16 -22.89
N VAL A 173 4.10 -0.93 -23.96
CA VAL A 173 3.07 -1.97 -24.06
C VAL A 173 3.70 -3.35 -24.02
N LEU A 174 3.43 -4.09 -22.94
CA LEU A 174 3.82 -5.49 -22.79
C LEU A 174 2.85 -6.37 -23.58
N ASN A 175 3.24 -6.77 -24.79
CA ASN A 175 2.34 -7.47 -25.70
C ASN A 175 1.86 -8.81 -25.10
N ALA A 176 0.60 -9.15 -25.33
CA ALA A 176 -0.02 -10.33 -24.74
C ALA A 176 0.73 -11.61 -25.12
N ASN A 177 0.82 -12.56 -24.18
CA ASN A 177 1.51 -13.85 -24.37
C ASN A 177 3.00 -13.74 -24.73
N THR A 178 3.66 -12.65 -24.33
CA THR A 178 5.11 -12.48 -24.51
C THR A 178 5.83 -12.35 -23.18
N THR A 179 7.07 -12.83 -23.16
CA THR A 179 8.04 -12.59 -22.08
C THR A 179 9.16 -11.74 -22.63
N ASN A 180 9.47 -10.65 -21.95
CA ASN A 180 10.50 -9.70 -22.34
C ASN A 180 11.57 -9.65 -21.24
N SER A 181 12.84 -9.45 -21.59
CA SER A 181 13.90 -9.27 -20.60
C SER A 181 14.87 -8.16 -20.96
N LEU A 182 15.31 -7.42 -19.95
CA LEU A 182 16.27 -6.33 -20.05
C LEU A 182 17.37 -6.53 -19.01
N THR A 183 18.63 -6.56 -19.44
CA THR A 183 19.80 -6.65 -18.58
C THR A 183 20.87 -5.67 -19.06
N ASP A 184 21.40 -4.86 -18.17
CA ASP A 184 22.46 -3.88 -18.46
C ASP A 184 23.85 -4.34 -18.01
N GLY A 185 24.86 -3.54 -18.35
CA GLY A 185 26.23 -3.73 -17.91
C GLY A 185 26.40 -3.44 -16.42
N ALA A 186 27.44 -4.00 -15.79
CA ALA A 186 27.84 -3.61 -14.43
C ALA A 186 28.55 -2.24 -14.40
N THR A 187 28.99 -1.76 -15.54
CA THR A 187 29.64 -0.47 -15.76
C THR A 187 29.13 0.12 -17.05
N TYR A 188 28.90 1.43 -17.08
CA TYR A 188 28.57 2.11 -18.31
C TYR A 188 29.77 2.89 -18.85
N VAL A 189 29.82 3.04 -20.18
CA VAL A 189 30.75 3.98 -20.83
C VAL A 189 30.51 5.41 -20.32
N THR A 190 31.53 6.27 -20.30
CA THR A 190 31.31 7.67 -19.91
C THR A 190 30.45 8.38 -20.98
N SER A 191 29.41 9.08 -20.53
CA SER A 191 28.49 9.84 -21.39
C SER A 191 28.12 11.17 -20.73
N THR A 192 27.55 12.09 -21.52
CA THR A 192 26.84 13.27 -21.01
C THR A 192 25.36 13.00 -20.73
N GLU A 193 24.86 11.83 -21.10
CA GLU A 193 23.49 11.39 -20.88
C GLU A 193 23.32 10.77 -19.50
N ASP A 194 22.12 10.87 -18.93
CA ASP A 194 21.85 10.46 -17.55
C ASP A 194 21.48 8.98 -17.39
N MET A 195 22.17 8.11 -18.13
CA MET A 195 21.89 6.68 -18.17
C MET A 195 22.15 6.00 -16.81
N LYS A 196 21.11 5.91 -15.99
CA LYS A 196 21.15 5.40 -14.60
C LYS A 196 20.48 4.04 -14.39
N ALA A 197 19.99 3.38 -15.45
CA ALA A 197 19.25 2.12 -15.30
C ALA A 197 19.27 1.22 -16.54
N ALA A 198 18.93 -0.06 -16.33
CA ALA A 198 18.76 -1.02 -17.42
C ALA A 198 17.64 -0.62 -18.39
N PHE A 199 16.56 -0.05 -17.86
CA PHE A 199 15.56 0.68 -18.63
C PHE A 199 15.49 2.11 -18.10
N PHE A 200 16.15 3.03 -18.81
CA PHE A 200 16.21 4.44 -18.46
C PHE A 200 15.36 5.30 -19.40
N SER A 201 14.79 6.39 -18.87
CA SER A 201 14.08 7.41 -19.64
C SER A 201 14.22 8.81 -19.03
N GLU A 202 14.58 9.80 -19.84
CA GLU A 202 14.52 11.23 -19.46
C GLU A 202 13.07 11.72 -19.25
N GLY A 203 12.10 11.03 -19.82
CA GLY A 203 10.68 11.37 -19.74
C GLY A 203 9.83 10.26 -19.14
N GLN A 204 8.51 10.40 -19.27
CA GLN A 204 7.53 9.54 -18.61
C GLN A 204 7.51 8.12 -19.20
N LEU A 205 7.49 7.10 -18.34
CA LEU A 205 7.31 5.69 -18.71
C LEU A 205 5.93 5.20 -18.28
N ILE A 206 5.09 4.78 -19.23
CA ILE A 206 3.72 4.31 -18.93
C ILE A 206 3.53 2.88 -19.40
N PHE A 207 3.49 1.96 -18.44
CA PHE A 207 3.37 0.54 -18.68
C PHE A 207 1.91 0.08 -18.75
N SER A 208 1.61 -0.74 -19.74
CA SER A 208 0.32 -1.41 -19.90
C SER A 208 0.47 -2.75 -20.62
N GLY A 209 -0.64 -3.49 -20.76
CA GLY A 209 -0.66 -4.79 -21.42
C GLY A 209 -0.66 -5.96 -20.44
N THR A 210 -0.60 -7.17 -20.98
CA THR A 210 -0.70 -8.44 -20.22
C THR A 210 0.52 -9.35 -20.40
N GLY A 211 1.51 -8.93 -21.20
CA GLY A 211 2.82 -9.59 -21.24
C GLY A 211 3.61 -9.40 -19.95
N ALA A 212 4.74 -10.10 -19.85
CA ALA A 212 5.67 -10.01 -18.74
C ALA A 212 6.97 -9.31 -19.14
N LEU A 213 7.54 -8.53 -18.22
CA LEU A 213 8.86 -7.90 -18.35
C LEU A 213 9.73 -8.28 -17.15
N THR A 214 10.89 -8.85 -17.42
CA THR A 214 11.92 -9.13 -16.42
C THR A 214 13.07 -8.14 -16.58
N VAL A 215 13.48 -7.45 -15.52
CA VAL A 215 14.57 -6.48 -15.56
C VAL A 215 15.65 -6.85 -14.55
N LYS A 216 16.90 -6.62 -14.94
CA LYS A 216 18.08 -6.76 -14.09
C LYS A 216 18.96 -5.51 -14.23
N GLY A 217 19.07 -4.73 -13.15
CA GLY A 217 19.94 -3.54 -13.07
C GLY A 217 21.24 -3.86 -12.35
N ASN A 218 22.30 -4.14 -13.10
CA ASN A 218 23.65 -4.43 -12.62
C ASN A 218 24.45 -3.15 -12.33
N TYR A 219 24.19 -2.04 -13.03
CA TYR A 219 24.91 -0.78 -12.83
C TYR A 219 24.40 0.01 -11.63
N LYS A 220 23.11 0.37 -11.65
CA LYS A 220 22.45 1.17 -10.60
C LYS A 220 20.99 0.72 -10.46
N HIS A 221 20.03 1.43 -11.04
CA HIS A 221 18.60 1.08 -10.92
C HIS A 221 18.18 0.05 -11.97
N ALA A 222 17.06 -0.66 -11.75
CA ALA A 222 16.51 -1.52 -12.80
C ALA A 222 15.66 -0.71 -13.79
N ILE A 223 14.72 0.10 -13.31
CA ILE A 223 13.91 1.03 -14.11
C ILE A 223 14.08 2.43 -13.53
N CYS A 224 14.38 3.42 -14.36
CA CYS A 224 14.56 4.81 -13.93
C CYS A 224 13.89 5.77 -14.91
N SER A 225 13.18 6.76 -14.38
CA SER A 225 12.65 7.90 -15.13
C SER A 225 13.00 9.19 -14.43
N ASP A 226 13.51 10.18 -15.16
CA ASP A 226 13.73 11.52 -14.59
C ASP A 226 12.42 12.32 -14.43
N GLU A 227 11.29 11.75 -14.85
CA GLU A 227 9.96 12.23 -14.52
C GLU A 227 9.21 11.17 -13.71
N TYR A 228 8.24 10.47 -14.31
CA TYR A 228 7.45 9.47 -13.62
C TYR A 228 7.32 8.14 -14.33
N VAL A 229 7.14 7.10 -13.52
CA VAL A 229 6.75 5.76 -13.94
C VAL A 229 5.29 5.53 -13.56
N ARG A 230 4.46 5.15 -14.53
CA ARG A 230 3.06 4.77 -14.31
C ARG A 230 2.79 3.34 -14.73
N MET A 231 2.21 2.56 -13.82
CA MET A 231 1.72 1.20 -14.04
C MET A 231 0.21 1.21 -14.23
N ILE A 232 -0.27 1.17 -15.47
CA ILE A 232 -1.70 0.94 -15.76
C ILE A 232 -2.04 -0.54 -15.52
N SER A 233 -1.23 -1.42 -16.10
CA SER A 233 -1.32 -2.87 -15.98
C SER A 233 0.00 -3.53 -16.39
N GLY A 234 0.05 -4.87 -16.35
CA GLY A 234 1.22 -5.65 -16.76
C GLY A 234 1.91 -6.33 -15.59
N ALA A 235 2.86 -7.21 -15.90
CA ALA A 235 3.64 -7.93 -14.91
C ALA A 235 5.12 -7.56 -15.06
N ILE A 236 5.69 -6.89 -14.06
CA ILE A 236 7.11 -6.54 -14.01
C ILE A 236 7.77 -7.35 -12.89
N THR A 237 8.89 -7.99 -13.23
CA THR A 237 9.76 -8.69 -12.29
C THR A 237 11.15 -8.07 -12.32
N ILE A 238 11.57 -7.44 -11.24
CA ILE A 238 12.95 -6.98 -11.06
C ILE A 238 13.67 -8.03 -10.23
N THR A 239 14.56 -8.77 -10.87
CA THR A 239 15.27 -9.90 -10.23
C THR A 239 16.42 -9.44 -9.33
N SER A 240 17.05 -8.33 -9.69
CA SER A 240 18.01 -7.60 -8.87
C SER A 240 18.22 -6.20 -9.41
N ALA A 241 18.37 -5.23 -8.52
CA ALA A 241 18.95 -3.91 -8.80
C ALA A 241 20.12 -3.64 -7.85
N LYS A 242 21.16 -2.96 -8.33
CA LYS A 242 22.34 -2.61 -7.54
C LYS A 242 22.08 -1.44 -6.59
N SER A 243 21.20 -0.53 -7.00
CA SER A 243 20.52 0.46 -6.15
C SER A 243 19.04 0.10 -6.15
N ASP A 244 18.18 0.99 -6.64
CA ASP A 244 16.74 0.89 -6.46
C ASP A 244 16.10 0.07 -7.56
N GLY A 245 14.99 -0.61 -7.25
CA GLY A 245 14.26 -1.33 -8.28
C GLY A 245 13.61 -0.39 -9.28
N ILE A 246 12.78 0.55 -8.79
CA ILE A 246 12.17 1.61 -9.59
C ILE A 246 12.55 2.95 -8.97
N HIS A 247 13.18 3.82 -9.76
CA HIS A 247 13.58 5.15 -9.35
C HIS A 247 12.89 6.20 -10.22
N THR A 248 12.32 7.23 -9.60
CA THR A 248 11.64 8.33 -10.29
C THR A 248 11.92 9.65 -9.60
N ASN A 249 11.95 10.76 -10.34
CA ASN A 249 12.05 12.07 -9.69
C ASN A 249 10.65 12.55 -9.28
N ASP A 250 9.73 12.64 -10.24
CA ASP A 250 8.43 13.32 -10.06
C ASP A 250 7.35 12.43 -9.45
N ALA A 251 7.20 11.19 -9.92
CA ALA A 251 6.18 10.29 -9.38
C ALA A 251 6.38 8.80 -9.69
N PHE A 252 5.85 7.97 -8.79
CA PHE A 252 5.42 6.61 -9.11
C PHE A 252 3.91 6.48 -8.98
N ILE A 253 3.23 6.03 -10.03
CA ILE A 253 1.77 5.86 -10.04
C ILE A 253 1.42 4.43 -10.42
N ALA A 254 0.54 3.78 -9.68
CA ALA A 254 0.05 2.45 -10.02
C ALA A 254 -1.48 2.36 -9.97
N ASP A 255 -2.09 2.20 -11.15
CA ASP A 255 -3.52 1.92 -11.30
C ASP A 255 -3.83 0.41 -11.20
N GLY A 256 -2.81 -0.42 -11.33
CA GLY A 256 -2.91 -1.88 -11.25
C GLY A 256 -1.60 -2.56 -11.59
N GLY A 257 -1.70 -3.78 -12.13
CA GLY A 257 -0.55 -4.60 -12.50
C GLY A 257 0.07 -5.37 -11.32
N THR A 258 1.15 -6.09 -11.62
CA THR A 258 1.92 -6.89 -10.66
C THR A 258 3.38 -6.48 -10.72
N ILE A 259 3.98 -6.16 -9.57
CA ILE A 259 5.41 -5.91 -9.40
C ILE A 259 5.98 -6.89 -8.39
N ASN A 260 6.96 -7.69 -8.83
CA ASN A 260 7.80 -8.50 -7.96
C ASN A 260 9.23 -7.96 -8.04
N LEU A 261 9.79 -7.53 -6.92
CA LEU A 261 10.99 -6.71 -6.92
C LEU A 261 11.97 -7.15 -5.85
N THR A 262 13.23 -7.33 -6.27
CA THR A 262 14.38 -7.45 -5.38
C THR A 262 15.42 -6.38 -5.72
N ALA A 263 15.85 -5.61 -4.73
CA ALA A 263 16.83 -4.53 -4.91
C ALA A 263 17.78 -4.42 -3.70
N SER A 264 18.97 -3.86 -3.93
CA SER A 264 19.96 -3.62 -2.85
C SER A 264 19.80 -2.24 -2.21
N GLY A 265 19.23 -1.28 -2.92
CA GLY A 265 18.75 -0.01 -2.38
C GLY A 265 17.25 -0.11 -2.12
N ASP A 266 16.52 0.93 -2.53
CA ASP A 266 15.08 1.02 -2.30
C ASP A 266 14.27 0.17 -3.28
N GLY A 267 13.05 -0.16 -2.89
CA GLY A 267 12.13 -0.88 -3.78
C GLY A 267 11.62 0.07 -4.85
N ILE A 268 10.82 1.03 -4.42
CA ILE A 268 10.27 2.13 -5.22
C ILE A 268 10.67 3.43 -4.54
N GLN A 269 11.50 4.22 -5.20
CA GLN A 269 11.98 5.51 -4.71
C GLN A 269 11.48 6.63 -5.62
N CYS A 270 10.78 7.60 -5.02
CA CYS A 270 10.44 8.87 -5.66
C CYS A 270 11.25 9.98 -4.99
N GLU A 271 12.24 10.53 -5.70
CA GLU A 271 13.25 11.42 -5.12
C GLU A 271 12.73 12.83 -4.85
N GLU A 272 11.82 13.33 -5.68
CA GLU A 272 11.41 14.74 -5.74
C GLU A 272 9.88 14.90 -5.92
N GLY A 273 9.08 13.97 -5.40
CA GLY A 273 7.66 14.00 -5.69
C GLY A 273 6.83 12.99 -4.93
N TYR A 274 5.90 12.34 -5.61
CA TYR A 274 4.84 11.59 -4.93
C TYR A 274 4.63 10.17 -5.45
N ILE A 275 4.10 9.34 -4.56
CA ILE A 275 3.70 7.97 -4.87
C ILE A 275 2.20 7.83 -4.70
N VAL A 276 1.50 7.34 -5.73
CA VAL A 276 0.08 7.00 -5.67
C VAL A 276 -0.14 5.56 -6.11
N ILE A 277 -0.59 4.71 -5.20
CA ILE A 277 -0.96 3.32 -5.47
C ILE A 277 -2.48 3.20 -5.39
N ASN A 278 -3.14 3.23 -6.54
CA ASN A 278 -4.58 3.04 -6.64
C ASN A 278 -4.98 1.56 -6.47
N ASN A 279 -4.20 0.67 -7.09
CA ASN A 279 -4.41 -0.78 -7.00
C ASN A 279 -3.16 -1.54 -7.50
N GLY A 280 -3.21 -2.88 -7.43
CA GLY A 280 -2.18 -3.78 -7.97
C GLY A 280 -1.69 -4.80 -6.94
N ASN A 281 -0.73 -5.63 -7.34
CA ASN A 281 -0.10 -6.62 -6.46
C ASN A 281 1.41 -6.42 -6.42
N PHE A 282 1.94 -6.09 -5.25
CA PHE A 282 3.32 -5.71 -5.02
C PHE A 282 3.96 -6.68 -4.05
N THR A 283 5.09 -7.26 -4.44
CA THR A 283 5.98 -8.00 -3.55
C THR A 283 7.37 -7.41 -3.67
N ILE A 284 7.81 -6.71 -2.62
CA ILE A 284 9.03 -5.92 -2.58
C ILE A 284 9.95 -6.50 -1.50
N ASN A 285 11.14 -6.95 -1.89
CA ASN A 285 12.16 -7.50 -1.00
C ASN A 285 13.45 -6.69 -1.16
N VAL A 286 13.84 -5.94 -0.15
CA VAL A 286 14.92 -4.96 -0.26
C VAL A 286 15.81 -4.95 0.95
N ALA A 287 17.02 -4.39 0.79
CA ALA A 287 17.86 -4.11 1.93
C ALA A 287 17.47 -2.79 2.60
N ASP A 288 17.23 -1.74 1.82
CA ASP A 288 16.92 -0.38 2.32
C ASP A 288 15.40 -0.15 2.38
N LYS A 289 14.84 0.95 1.89
CA LYS A 289 13.41 1.25 2.08
C LYS A 289 12.54 0.53 1.07
N GLY A 290 11.40 0.02 1.51
CA GLY A 290 10.45 -0.65 0.61
C GLY A 290 9.85 0.30 -0.43
N ILE A 291 9.15 1.32 0.03
CA ILE A 291 8.53 2.36 -0.79
C ILE A 291 8.80 3.71 -0.13
N SER A 292 9.43 4.63 -0.85
CA SER A 292 9.84 5.91 -0.27
C SER A 292 9.53 7.09 -1.21
N ALA A 293 8.97 8.15 -0.65
CA ALA A 293 8.79 9.44 -1.31
C ALA A 293 9.49 10.53 -0.50
N SER A 294 10.47 11.19 -1.12
CA SER A 294 11.34 12.17 -0.48
C SER A 294 11.41 13.48 -1.25
N TRP A 295 12.23 14.38 -0.73
CA TRP A 295 12.88 15.45 -1.47
C TRP A 295 14.38 15.18 -1.38
N ASP A 296 15.12 15.35 -2.47
CA ASP A 296 16.58 15.40 -2.41
C ASP A 296 17.02 16.74 -1.77
N THR A 297 17.56 17.65 -2.57
CA THR A 297 18.07 18.93 -2.08
C THR A 297 17.02 20.05 -2.15
N ASP A 298 15.91 19.84 -2.87
CA ASP A 298 14.84 20.81 -3.01
C ASP A 298 13.75 20.66 -1.93
N THR A 299 13.97 21.34 -0.80
CA THR A 299 13.01 21.40 0.32
C THR A 299 11.70 22.15 0.00
N THR A 300 11.51 22.69 -1.22
CA THR A 300 10.23 23.27 -1.64
C THR A 300 9.21 22.23 -2.08
N ILE A 301 9.67 20.99 -2.30
CA ILE A 301 8.88 19.83 -2.65
C ILE A 301 8.22 19.25 -1.40
N ASP A 302 6.91 18.98 -1.47
CA ASP A 302 6.13 18.32 -0.43
C ASP A 302 5.72 16.91 -0.90
N PRO A 303 6.56 15.89 -0.66
CA PRO A 303 6.34 14.54 -1.11
C PRO A 303 5.27 13.86 -0.29
N TYR A 304 4.52 12.99 -0.93
CA TYR A 304 3.51 12.24 -0.23
C TYR A 304 3.35 10.85 -0.82
N ILE A 305 2.84 9.95 0.02
CA ILE A 305 2.40 8.63 -0.41
C ILE A 305 0.90 8.52 -0.18
N VAL A 306 0.16 8.13 -1.23
CA VAL A 306 -1.26 7.76 -1.13
C VAL A 306 -1.45 6.32 -1.57
N ILE A 307 -2.02 5.50 -0.71
CA ILE A 307 -2.39 4.11 -1.02
C ILE A 307 -3.92 4.01 -0.98
N ASN A 308 -4.55 3.97 -2.15
CA ASN A 308 -6.00 3.81 -2.28
C ASN A 308 -6.46 2.35 -2.29
N GLY A 309 -5.55 1.40 -2.51
CA GLY A 309 -5.88 -0.02 -2.56
C GLY A 309 -4.70 -0.91 -2.95
N GLY A 310 -5.01 -2.13 -3.40
CA GLY A 310 -4.02 -3.13 -3.78
C GLY A 310 -3.61 -4.09 -2.66
N THR A 311 -2.79 -5.06 -3.03
CA THR A 311 -2.10 -5.98 -2.12
C THR A 311 -0.62 -5.67 -2.15
N ILE A 312 -0.08 -5.22 -1.02
CA ILE A 312 1.31 -4.74 -0.93
C ILE A 312 2.02 -5.54 0.16
N ASN A 313 3.06 -6.27 -0.24
CA ASN A 313 3.92 -7.02 0.66
C ASN A 313 5.33 -6.43 0.58
N VAL A 314 5.80 -5.84 1.67
CA VAL A 314 7.14 -5.27 1.79
C VAL A 314 7.92 -6.05 2.83
N THR A 315 9.12 -6.48 2.44
CA THR A 315 10.15 -6.97 3.35
C THR A 315 11.40 -6.12 3.18
N SER A 316 11.73 -5.32 4.19
CA SER A 316 13.02 -4.64 4.30
C SER A 316 13.88 -5.31 5.37
N THR A 317 15.17 -5.50 5.09
CA THR A 317 16.09 -6.14 6.04
C THR A 317 16.97 -5.17 6.82
N ALA A 318 17.07 -3.90 6.41
CA ALA A 318 17.89 -2.88 7.08
C ALA A 318 17.17 -1.53 7.23
N GLY A 319 16.32 -1.14 6.28
CA GLY A 319 15.58 0.13 6.31
C GLY A 319 14.11 0.00 6.72
N GLU A 320 13.38 1.07 6.41
CA GLU A 320 11.95 1.22 6.69
C GLU A 320 11.08 0.51 5.65
N GLY A 321 9.81 0.34 5.96
CA GLY A 321 8.86 -0.32 5.07
C GLY A 321 8.30 0.64 4.03
N ILE A 322 7.52 1.61 4.49
CA ILE A 322 6.94 2.66 3.67
C ILE A 322 7.21 3.99 4.36
N GLU A 323 8.02 4.84 3.73
CA GLU A 323 8.42 6.15 4.26
C GLU A 323 7.88 7.28 3.38
N SER A 324 7.20 8.24 3.98
CA SER A 324 7.03 9.55 3.35
C SER A 324 7.76 10.60 4.15
N LYS A 325 8.65 11.36 3.50
CA LYS A 325 9.26 12.50 4.17
C LYS A 325 8.25 13.59 4.57
N SER A 326 6.99 13.54 4.13
CA SER A 326 5.94 14.42 4.66
C SER A 326 4.67 13.66 5.07
N ILE A 327 3.77 13.33 4.14
CA ILE A 327 2.46 12.74 4.47
C ILE A 327 2.28 11.35 3.86
N LEU A 328 1.92 10.38 4.70
CA LEU A 328 1.44 9.06 4.29
C LEU A 328 -0.08 8.97 4.50
N THR A 329 -0.83 8.66 3.45
CA THR A 329 -2.27 8.38 3.52
C THR A 329 -2.60 6.99 3.00
N ILE A 330 -3.23 6.16 3.83
CA ILE A 330 -3.71 4.83 3.48
C ILE A 330 -5.23 4.85 3.50
N ASN A 331 -5.86 4.90 2.33
CA ASN A 331 -7.32 4.89 2.20
C ASN A 331 -7.90 3.48 2.23
N ASN A 332 -7.21 2.49 1.66
CA ASN A 332 -7.59 1.08 1.70
C ASN A 332 -6.43 0.18 1.25
N GLY A 333 -6.66 -1.13 1.20
CA GLY A 333 -5.70 -2.12 0.68
C GLY A 333 -5.44 -3.26 1.66
N THR A 334 -4.61 -4.22 1.25
CA THR A 334 -4.04 -5.24 2.13
C THR A 334 -2.54 -5.06 2.18
N LEU A 335 -2.02 -4.58 3.30
CA LEU A 335 -0.61 -4.27 3.50
C LEU A 335 -0.01 -5.24 4.50
N THR A 336 1.10 -5.87 4.12
CA THR A 336 1.97 -6.65 5.01
C THR A 336 3.37 -6.08 4.92
N VAL A 337 3.81 -5.41 5.99
CA VAL A 337 5.09 -4.72 6.05
C VAL A 337 5.94 -5.33 7.16
N LYS A 338 7.10 -5.87 6.78
CA LYS A 338 8.06 -6.51 7.70
C LYS A 338 9.41 -5.83 7.53
N THR A 339 9.92 -5.25 8.59
CA THR A 339 11.06 -4.33 8.53
C THR A 339 12.00 -4.56 9.70
N SER A 340 13.25 -4.13 9.55
CA SER A 340 14.12 -3.92 10.70
C SER A 340 13.86 -2.56 11.34
N ASP A 341 13.76 -1.52 10.54
CA ASP A 341 13.45 -0.16 11.00
C ASP A 341 11.93 0.05 11.06
N ASP A 342 11.45 1.29 11.05
CA ASP A 342 10.03 1.59 11.11
C ASP A 342 9.25 0.90 10.00
N GLY A 343 8.07 0.41 10.37
CA GLY A 343 7.20 -0.23 9.42
C GLY A 343 6.55 0.77 8.47
N LEU A 344 5.81 1.72 9.03
CA LEU A 344 5.28 2.88 8.30
C LEU A 344 5.83 4.14 8.98
N ASN A 345 6.48 5.00 8.22
CA ASN A 345 7.04 6.26 8.71
C ASN A 345 6.47 7.45 7.93
N ALA A 346 6.10 8.53 8.63
CA ALA A 346 5.94 9.82 7.97
C ALA A 346 6.35 11.00 8.85
N SER A 347 7.14 11.93 8.28
CA SER A 347 7.71 13.01 9.07
C SER A 347 6.71 14.08 9.52
N THR A 348 5.52 14.17 8.93
CA THR A 348 4.50 15.18 9.29
C THR A 348 3.17 14.58 9.71
N PHE A 349 2.64 13.61 8.97
CA PHE A 349 1.32 13.06 9.26
C PHE A 349 1.12 11.66 8.66
N ILE A 350 0.56 10.75 9.44
CA ILE A 350 -0.05 9.50 8.95
C ILE A 350 -1.58 9.54 9.04
N TYR A 351 -2.26 9.31 7.92
CA TYR A 351 -3.71 9.06 7.86
C TYR A 351 -3.97 7.60 7.49
N ILE A 352 -4.81 6.91 8.27
CA ILE A 352 -5.29 5.55 7.96
C ILE A 352 -6.82 5.56 7.97
N ASN A 353 -7.42 5.44 6.79
CA ASN A 353 -8.88 5.46 6.63
C ASN A 353 -9.50 4.08 6.45
N GLY A 354 -8.70 3.06 6.14
CA GLY A 354 -9.20 1.72 5.86
C GLY A 354 -8.11 0.70 5.58
N GLY A 355 -8.52 -0.50 5.17
CA GLY A 355 -7.63 -1.60 4.79
C GLY A 355 -7.37 -2.64 5.87
N ASN A 356 -6.69 -3.71 5.48
CA ASN A 356 -6.12 -4.73 6.36
C ASN A 356 -4.61 -4.50 6.41
N ILE A 357 -4.11 -3.96 7.51
CA ILE A 357 -2.74 -3.49 7.64
C ILE A 357 -2.07 -4.30 8.74
N TYR A 358 -1.01 -5.03 8.38
CA TYR A 358 -0.12 -5.69 9.32
C TYR A 358 1.29 -5.12 9.15
N VAL A 359 1.84 -4.65 10.25
CA VAL A 359 3.15 -4.05 10.32
C VAL A 359 3.94 -4.69 11.44
N ASN A 360 5.16 -5.12 11.15
CA ASN A 360 6.05 -5.72 12.13
C ASN A 360 7.48 -5.25 11.93
N SER A 361 7.89 -4.34 12.79
CA SER A 361 9.28 -3.92 12.93
C SER A 361 9.98 -4.78 13.99
N THR A 362 11.19 -5.23 13.66
CA THR A 362 12.00 -6.02 14.60
C THR A 362 12.84 -5.18 15.54
N SER A 363 13.18 -3.94 15.18
CA SER A 363 14.08 -3.08 15.96
C SER A 363 13.60 -1.66 16.19
N ASN A 364 12.54 -1.20 15.52
CA ASN A 364 11.98 0.13 15.69
C ASN A 364 10.45 0.10 15.83
N ASP A 365 9.76 1.21 15.52
CA ASP A 365 8.32 1.34 15.68
C ASP A 365 7.56 0.55 14.63
N GLY A 366 6.35 0.14 15.01
CA GLY A 366 5.42 -0.41 14.03
C GLY A 366 4.97 0.68 13.06
N ILE A 367 4.33 1.71 13.58
CA ILE A 367 3.86 2.87 12.83
C ILE A 367 4.37 4.10 13.57
N ASP A 368 5.22 4.88 12.92
CA ASP A 368 5.80 6.11 13.46
C ASP A 368 5.36 7.33 12.63
N SER A 369 4.87 8.34 13.32
CA SER A 369 4.75 9.68 12.75
C SER A 369 5.44 10.70 13.63
N ASN A 370 6.47 11.37 13.10
CA ASN A 370 7.09 12.53 13.77
C ASN A 370 6.13 13.74 13.92
N GLY A 371 4.90 13.62 13.44
CA GLY A 371 3.82 14.58 13.66
C GLY A 371 2.54 13.88 14.11
N LYS A 372 1.44 14.06 13.39
CA LYS A 372 0.13 13.59 13.86
C LYS A 372 -0.23 12.23 13.26
N LEU A 373 -1.03 11.47 14.02
CA LEU A 373 -1.61 10.21 13.55
C LEU A 373 -3.13 10.28 13.61
N THR A 374 -3.81 9.95 12.51
CA THR A 374 -5.27 9.86 12.45
C THR A 374 -5.70 8.53 11.88
N VAL A 375 -6.56 7.83 12.62
CA VAL A 375 -7.17 6.58 12.19
C VAL A 375 -8.69 6.72 12.16
N THR A 376 -9.27 6.63 10.97
CA THR A 376 -10.73 6.71 10.76
C THR A 376 -11.35 5.36 10.41
N GLY A 377 -10.56 4.32 10.13
CA GLY A 377 -11.04 2.98 9.79
C GLY A 377 -9.93 1.95 9.60
N GLY A 378 -10.31 0.71 9.25
CA GLY A 378 -9.38 -0.38 8.94
C GLY A 378 -9.21 -1.42 10.05
N LYS A 379 -8.46 -2.48 9.77
CA LYS A 379 -7.96 -3.47 10.73
C LYS A 379 -6.45 -3.36 10.74
N ILE A 380 -5.90 -2.85 11.83
CA ILE A 380 -4.50 -2.44 11.91
C ILE A 380 -3.86 -3.20 13.06
N ILE A 381 -2.84 -3.98 12.72
CA ILE A 381 -2.01 -4.70 13.68
C ILE A 381 -0.60 -4.16 13.50
N SER A 382 -0.12 -3.45 14.52
CA SER A 382 1.17 -2.77 14.50
C SER A 382 2.06 -3.29 15.61
N VAL A 383 3.23 -3.79 15.23
CA VAL A 383 4.09 -4.60 16.09
C VAL A 383 5.49 -3.98 16.12
N GLY A 384 5.72 -3.04 17.04
CA GLY A 384 7.02 -2.35 17.25
C GLY A 384 7.90 -3.04 18.30
N ALA A 385 9.19 -2.73 18.35
CA ALA A 385 10.14 -3.46 19.20
C ALA A 385 9.87 -3.31 20.72
N ALA A 386 10.60 -4.07 21.54
CA ALA A 386 10.21 -4.28 22.94
C ALA A 386 10.56 -3.12 23.89
N SER A 387 11.46 -2.21 23.52
CA SER A 387 11.82 -1.01 24.28
C SER A 387 12.87 -0.21 23.51
N PRO A 388 12.79 1.13 23.47
CA PRO A 388 11.68 1.99 23.91
C PRO A 388 10.46 1.99 22.96
N GLU A 389 10.55 1.28 21.84
CA GLU A 389 9.67 1.42 20.68
C GLU A 389 8.19 1.07 20.92
N GLU A 390 7.35 1.53 20.01
CA GLU A 390 5.92 1.64 20.10
C GLU A 390 5.19 0.90 18.97
N GLY A 391 3.97 0.44 19.28
CA GLY A 391 3.09 -0.08 18.23
C GLY A 391 2.58 1.07 17.35
N PHE A 392 2.24 2.19 17.98
CA PHE A 392 1.87 3.42 17.31
C PHE A 392 2.61 4.54 18.02
N ASP A 393 3.63 5.10 17.38
CA ASP A 393 4.30 6.33 17.80
C ASP A 393 3.76 7.51 16.99
N CYS A 394 3.54 8.62 17.68
CA CYS A 394 3.34 9.90 17.04
C CYS A 394 4.04 11.04 17.79
N ASP A 395 5.16 10.76 18.47
CA ASP A 395 5.88 11.69 19.33
C ASP A 395 4.98 12.38 20.38
N GLN A 396 3.94 11.67 20.84
CA GLN A 396 2.91 12.22 21.73
C GLN A 396 2.16 13.45 21.19
N ASN A 397 2.19 13.68 19.87
CA ASN A 397 1.33 14.64 19.20
C ASN A 397 -0.14 14.18 19.20
N THR A 398 -0.97 14.85 18.40
CA THR A 398 -2.38 14.47 18.26
C THR A 398 -2.52 13.12 17.59
N PHE A 399 -2.92 12.12 18.37
CA PHE A 399 -3.35 10.81 17.90
C PHE A 399 -4.89 10.72 17.95
N LYS A 400 -5.55 10.84 16.80
CA LYS A 400 -7.02 10.79 16.69
C LYS A 400 -7.50 9.40 16.25
N ILE A 401 -8.46 8.84 16.98
CA ILE A 401 -9.14 7.59 16.62
C ILE A 401 -10.65 7.82 16.52
N THR A 402 -11.20 7.68 15.32
CA THR A 402 -12.65 7.80 15.05
C THR A 402 -13.27 6.53 14.44
N GLY A 403 -12.47 5.52 14.12
CA GLY A 403 -12.94 4.23 13.64
C GLY A 403 -11.84 3.16 13.59
N GLY A 404 -12.19 1.98 13.10
CA GLY A 404 -11.28 0.84 12.88
C GLY A 404 -11.07 -0.08 14.09
N ILE A 405 -10.32 -1.16 13.88
CA ILE A 405 -9.78 -2.04 14.93
C ILE A 405 -8.27 -1.83 14.93
N LEU A 406 -7.73 -1.33 16.04
CA LEU A 406 -6.32 -1.02 16.21
C LEU A 406 -5.75 -1.92 17.29
N ILE A 407 -4.66 -2.61 16.98
CA ILE A 407 -3.89 -3.43 17.91
C ILE A 407 -2.42 -3.03 17.76
N GLY A 408 -1.90 -2.26 18.71
CA GLY A 408 -0.49 -1.89 18.78
C GLY A 408 0.17 -2.68 19.89
N VAL A 409 1.26 -3.40 19.64
CA VAL A 409 2.00 -4.15 20.67
C VAL A 409 3.50 -3.88 20.57
N ALA A 410 4.10 -3.40 21.66
CA ALA A 410 5.52 -3.01 21.70
C ALA A 410 6.01 -2.77 23.15
N GLY A 411 7.08 -1.98 23.29
CA GLY A 411 7.58 -1.45 24.56
C GLY A 411 6.66 -0.38 25.17
N ALA A 412 6.21 0.56 24.35
CA ALA A 412 5.33 1.67 24.71
C ALA A 412 4.25 1.94 23.63
N THR A 413 3.56 3.08 23.73
CA THR A 413 2.58 3.57 22.75
C THR A 413 2.25 5.04 23.02
N SER A 414 2.13 5.81 21.95
CA SER A 414 1.63 7.16 22.01
C SER A 414 0.16 7.13 22.45
N SER A 415 -0.20 8.01 23.37
CA SER A 415 -1.53 8.01 23.97
C SER A 415 -2.54 8.67 23.02
N PRO A 416 -3.68 8.02 22.70
CA PRO A 416 -4.73 8.67 21.93
C PRO A 416 -5.19 9.98 22.56
N THR A 417 -5.48 10.99 21.74
CA THR A 417 -5.95 12.29 22.21
C THR A 417 -7.46 12.25 22.42
N ALA A 418 -7.88 12.23 23.69
CA ALA A 418 -9.27 12.03 24.08
C ALA A 418 -10.23 13.10 23.55
N SER A 419 -9.80 14.36 23.42
CA SER A 419 -10.66 15.48 23.01
C SER A 419 -11.04 15.48 21.52
N VAL A 420 -10.32 14.72 20.69
CA VAL A 420 -10.57 14.61 19.25
C VAL A 420 -10.99 13.20 18.81
N SER A 421 -10.88 12.21 19.70
CA SER A 421 -11.25 10.83 19.43
C SER A 421 -12.72 10.58 19.77
N THR A 422 -13.37 9.72 18.98
CA THR A 422 -14.78 9.32 19.19
C THR A 422 -14.95 7.83 19.43
N GLN A 423 -13.87 7.06 19.27
CA GLN A 423 -13.86 5.62 19.54
C GLN A 423 -13.03 5.33 20.81
N PRO A 424 -13.59 4.60 21.79
CA PRO A 424 -12.85 4.27 23.00
C PRO A 424 -11.59 3.44 22.72
N SER A 425 -10.56 3.65 23.52
CA SER A 425 -9.33 2.87 23.53
C SER A 425 -8.93 2.45 24.94
N VAL A 426 -8.11 1.40 25.01
CA VAL A 426 -7.50 0.93 26.26
C VAL A 426 -6.01 0.67 26.05
N ILE A 427 -5.19 1.11 26.99
CA ILE A 427 -3.76 0.77 27.09
C ILE A 427 -3.63 -0.32 28.14
N LEU A 428 -3.07 -1.46 27.74
CA LEU A 428 -2.88 -2.67 28.53
C LEU A 428 -1.39 -2.94 28.76
N GLY A 429 -1.10 -3.76 29.76
CA GLY A 429 0.26 -4.20 30.11
C GLY A 429 0.77 -5.32 29.21
N SER A 430 1.67 -6.13 29.74
CA SER A 430 2.41 -7.12 28.97
C SER A 430 1.59 -8.31 28.45
N GLY A 431 2.09 -8.93 27.39
CA GLY A 431 1.59 -10.17 26.82
C GLY A 431 2.73 -11.09 26.40
N THR A 432 2.47 -12.40 26.41
CA THR A 432 3.45 -13.44 26.05
C THR A 432 3.14 -13.99 24.65
N ALA A 433 4.17 -14.12 23.83
CA ALA A 433 4.08 -14.69 22.49
C ALA A 433 3.39 -16.06 22.51
N ASN A 434 2.62 -16.35 21.45
CA ASN A 434 1.85 -17.56 21.25
C ASN A 434 0.71 -17.79 22.26
N GLN A 435 0.46 -16.87 23.20
CA GLN A 435 -0.78 -16.86 23.97
C GLN A 435 -1.85 -16.07 23.24
N ILE A 436 -3.11 -16.44 23.45
CA ILE A 436 -4.25 -15.63 23.04
C ILE A 436 -4.51 -14.60 24.14
N ILE A 437 -4.70 -13.35 23.76
CA ILE A 437 -5.40 -12.35 24.56
C ILE A 437 -6.82 -12.24 24.03
N HIS A 438 -7.79 -12.38 24.92
CA HIS A 438 -9.21 -12.22 24.60
C HIS A 438 -9.82 -11.16 25.51
N ILE A 439 -10.64 -10.28 24.95
CA ILE A 439 -11.34 -9.23 25.67
C ILE A 439 -12.83 -9.39 25.37
N GLU A 440 -13.63 -9.48 26.42
CA GLU A 440 -15.09 -9.51 26.34
C GLU A 440 -15.70 -8.60 27.41
N SER A 441 -16.88 -8.06 27.12
CA SER A 441 -17.67 -7.33 28.12
C SER A 441 -18.24 -8.28 29.18
N SER A 442 -18.67 -7.75 30.31
CA SER A 442 -19.25 -8.53 31.42
C SER A 442 -20.52 -9.31 31.05
N ASP A 443 -21.16 -9.01 29.92
CA ASP A 443 -22.30 -9.74 29.35
C ASP A 443 -21.90 -10.78 28.29
N GLY A 444 -20.60 -11.01 28.07
CA GLY A 444 -20.05 -12.02 27.17
C GLY A 444 -19.91 -11.60 25.71
N ALA A 445 -20.03 -10.30 25.39
CA ALA A 445 -19.81 -9.83 24.03
C ALA A 445 -18.30 -9.65 23.73
N GLU A 446 -17.83 -10.31 22.68
CA GLU A 446 -16.43 -10.25 22.26
C GLU A 446 -16.04 -8.85 21.76
N ALA A 447 -14.93 -8.34 22.29
CA ALA A 447 -14.27 -7.12 21.83
C ALA A 447 -13.01 -7.42 21.03
N LEU A 448 -12.21 -8.40 21.46
CA LEU A 448 -10.96 -8.81 20.82
C LEU A 448 -10.65 -10.28 21.06
N THR A 449 -10.10 -10.95 20.04
CA THR A 449 -9.42 -12.23 20.18
C THR A 449 -8.15 -12.23 19.32
N PHE A 450 -6.99 -12.17 19.97
CA PHE A 450 -5.70 -11.93 19.31
C PHE A 450 -4.65 -12.93 19.77
N LEU A 451 -4.05 -13.66 18.81
CA LEU A 451 -2.86 -14.47 19.04
C LEU A 451 -1.64 -13.56 19.00
N ILE A 452 -0.93 -13.49 20.12
CA ILE A 452 0.19 -12.58 20.32
C ILE A 452 1.40 -13.04 19.47
N PRO A 453 1.89 -12.20 18.53
CA PRO A 453 2.99 -12.58 17.62
C PRO A 453 4.36 -12.52 18.29
N LYS A 454 4.54 -11.64 19.28
CA LYS A 454 5.79 -11.47 20.03
C LYS A 454 5.52 -11.00 21.45
N ASN A 455 6.47 -11.22 22.37
CA ASN A 455 6.38 -10.67 23.71
C ASN A 455 6.33 -9.13 23.62
N PHE A 456 5.48 -8.51 24.43
CA PHE A 456 5.36 -7.05 24.52
C PHE A 456 5.11 -6.64 25.97
N THR A 457 5.40 -5.38 26.30
CA THR A 457 5.12 -4.80 27.62
C THR A 457 3.94 -3.84 27.61
N THR A 458 3.58 -3.34 26.44
CA THR A 458 2.45 -2.42 26.23
C THR A 458 1.61 -2.87 25.05
N MET A 459 0.29 -2.78 25.21
CA MET A 459 -0.66 -2.92 24.12
C MET A 459 -1.64 -1.74 24.08
N LEU A 460 -1.73 -1.07 22.94
CA LEU A 460 -2.86 -0.19 22.64
C LEU A 460 -3.93 -0.99 21.89
N PHE A 461 -5.16 -0.97 22.40
CA PHE A 461 -6.31 -1.55 21.72
C PHE A 461 -7.43 -0.52 21.57
N SER A 462 -7.95 -0.37 20.35
CA SER A 462 -9.18 0.37 20.09
C SER A 462 -10.06 -0.40 19.11
N SER A 463 -11.38 -0.34 19.33
CA SER A 463 -12.36 -1.02 18.50
C SER A 463 -13.73 -0.39 18.70
N PRO A 464 -14.61 -0.38 17.68
CA PRO A 464 -16.00 0.04 17.85
C PRO A 464 -16.77 -0.84 18.85
N LYS A 465 -16.22 -2.00 19.22
CA LYS A 465 -16.77 -2.92 20.21
C LYS A 465 -16.51 -2.48 21.65
N LEU A 466 -15.55 -1.59 21.89
CA LEU A 466 -15.40 -0.92 23.17
C LEU A 466 -16.48 0.15 23.30
N LYS A 467 -17.37 0.00 24.28
CA LYS A 467 -18.46 0.93 24.58
C LYS A 467 -18.14 1.71 25.85
N SER A 468 -18.59 2.95 25.94
CA SER A 468 -18.37 3.79 27.14
C SER A 468 -19.11 3.23 28.36
N ASN A 469 -18.48 3.31 29.53
CA ASN A 469 -19.01 2.87 30.82
C ASN A 469 -19.37 1.36 30.86
N VAL A 470 -18.62 0.53 30.16
CA VAL A 470 -18.77 -0.93 30.17
C VAL A 470 -17.55 -1.58 30.84
N ILE A 471 -17.80 -2.65 31.59
CA ILE A 471 -16.76 -3.47 32.22
C ILE A 471 -16.31 -4.55 31.23
N TYR A 472 -15.00 -4.69 31.05
CA TYR A 472 -14.37 -5.69 30.20
C TYR A 472 -13.43 -6.57 31.01
N ASN A 473 -13.47 -7.87 30.75
CA ASN A 473 -12.55 -8.86 31.27
C ASN A 473 -11.49 -9.20 30.20
N VAL A 474 -10.24 -9.26 30.61
CA VAL A 474 -9.10 -9.63 29.77
C VAL A 474 -8.64 -11.03 30.16
N TYR A 475 -8.75 -11.96 29.24
CA TYR A 475 -8.32 -13.35 29.38
C TYR A 475 -6.99 -13.56 28.69
N THR A 476 -6.13 -14.39 29.29
CA THR A 476 -4.90 -14.88 28.66
C THR A 476 -4.94 -16.40 28.50
N GLY A 477 -4.39 -16.89 27.39
CA GLY A 477 -4.47 -18.30 27.00
C GLY A 477 -5.84 -18.67 26.45
N GLY A 478 -6.27 -19.91 26.68
CA GLY A 478 -7.44 -20.49 26.01
C GLY A 478 -7.09 -21.02 24.62
N SER A 479 -8.11 -21.22 23.78
CA SER A 479 -7.94 -21.73 22.42
C SER A 479 -9.00 -21.18 21.47
N VAL A 480 -8.71 -21.17 20.17
CA VAL A 480 -9.68 -20.83 19.12
C VAL A 480 -9.90 -22.04 18.22
N ALA A 481 -11.16 -22.42 18.04
CA ALA A 481 -11.58 -23.44 17.08
C ALA A 481 -12.22 -22.79 15.85
N ASN A 482 -11.96 -23.35 14.66
CA ASN A 482 -12.56 -22.93 13.39
C ASN A 482 -12.39 -21.43 13.07
N GLY A 483 -11.30 -20.82 13.54
CA GLY A 483 -11.05 -19.39 13.38
C GLY A 483 -10.12 -19.07 12.21
N THR A 484 -10.37 -17.92 11.58
CA THR A 484 -9.53 -17.33 10.54
C THR A 484 -8.57 -16.34 11.19
N ASN A 485 -7.28 -16.65 11.15
CA ASN A 485 -6.22 -15.83 11.70
C ASN A 485 -5.71 -14.83 10.65
N LEU A 486 -5.89 -13.53 10.91
CA LEU A 486 -5.33 -12.44 10.15
C LEU A 486 -4.17 -11.84 10.95
N ASN A 487 -2.97 -12.41 10.79
CA ASN A 487 -1.74 -11.98 11.46
C ASN A 487 -1.88 -11.78 12.99
N GLY A 488 -2.54 -12.74 13.63
CA GLY A 488 -2.83 -12.73 15.07
C GLY A 488 -4.29 -12.43 15.37
N LEU A 489 -4.93 -11.51 14.65
CA LEU A 489 -6.34 -11.18 14.87
C LEU A 489 -7.25 -12.30 14.36
N TYR A 490 -8.03 -12.93 15.23
CA TYR A 490 -9.07 -13.83 14.79
C TYR A 490 -10.28 -13.05 14.29
N THR A 491 -10.80 -13.46 13.13
CA THR A 491 -11.93 -12.77 12.46
C THR A 491 -13.25 -13.50 12.50
N ASN A 492 -13.20 -14.77 12.89
CA ASN A 492 -14.33 -15.63 13.17
C ASN A 492 -13.85 -16.79 14.04
N GLY A 493 -14.76 -17.71 14.35
CA GLY A 493 -14.48 -18.93 15.12
C GLY A 493 -15.06 -18.86 16.52
N THR A 494 -14.63 -19.81 17.36
CA THR A 494 -15.09 -19.93 18.75
C THR A 494 -13.89 -19.93 19.67
N TYR A 495 -13.84 -18.95 20.56
CA TYR A 495 -12.88 -18.88 21.64
C TYR A 495 -13.35 -19.75 22.82
N THR A 496 -12.46 -20.55 23.37
CA THR A 496 -12.65 -21.23 24.67
C THR A 496 -11.85 -20.49 25.71
N ALA A 497 -12.51 -20.08 26.79
CA ALA A 497 -11.95 -19.18 27.79
C ALA A 497 -10.61 -19.68 28.37
N GLY A 498 -9.65 -18.77 28.43
CA GLY A 498 -8.43 -18.89 29.21
C GLY A 498 -8.64 -18.42 30.65
N THR A 499 -7.60 -17.84 31.25
CA THR A 499 -7.65 -17.31 32.62
C THR A 499 -7.88 -15.81 32.60
N ILE A 500 -8.80 -15.31 33.43
CA ILE A 500 -8.94 -13.87 33.64
C ILE A 500 -7.65 -13.32 34.24
N SER A 501 -7.01 -12.41 33.51
CA SER A 501 -5.77 -11.73 33.91
C SER A 501 -6.02 -10.33 34.45
N LYS A 502 -7.10 -9.68 34.01
CA LYS A 502 -7.44 -8.30 34.38
C LYS A 502 -8.91 -8.00 34.09
N THR A 503 -9.43 -6.98 34.77
CA THR A 503 -10.70 -6.33 34.46
C THR A 503 -10.47 -4.82 34.36
N PHE A 504 -11.13 -4.15 33.43
CA PHE A 504 -11.12 -2.69 33.32
C PHE A 504 -12.50 -2.13 32.98
N THR A 505 -12.69 -0.82 33.19
CA THR A 505 -13.91 -0.11 32.79
C THR A 505 -13.54 1.05 31.87
N THR A 506 -14.26 1.19 30.76
CA THR A 506 -14.12 2.27 29.79
C THR A 506 -14.78 3.57 30.26
N SER A 507 -14.34 4.12 31.40
CA SER A 507 -14.90 5.33 32.01
C SER A 507 -14.46 6.63 31.30
N SER A 508 -13.44 6.56 30.46
CA SER A 508 -12.90 7.65 29.65
C SER A 508 -12.71 7.21 28.19
N MET A 509 -12.56 8.17 27.27
CA MET A 509 -12.27 7.88 25.86
C MET A 509 -10.96 7.08 25.70
N VAL A 510 -9.98 7.34 26.57
CA VAL A 510 -8.74 6.59 26.65
C VAL A 510 -8.63 6.02 28.06
N THR A 511 -8.69 4.70 28.15
CA THR A 511 -8.60 3.97 29.42
C THR A 511 -7.18 3.48 29.61
N SER A 512 -6.56 3.78 30.75
CA SER A 512 -5.28 3.15 31.12
C SER A 512 -5.55 2.02 32.10
N ALA A 513 -5.17 0.81 31.70
CA ALA A 513 -5.27 -0.41 32.49
C ALA A 513 -3.93 -1.17 32.54
N GLY A 514 -2.82 -0.48 32.25
CA GLY A 514 -1.46 -1.00 32.25
C GLY A 514 -0.60 -0.33 31.19
N GLY A 515 0.56 -0.93 30.90
CA GLY A 515 1.47 -0.48 29.85
C GLY A 515 2.22 0.80 30.21
N SER A 516 2.99 1.29 29.24
CA SER A 516 3.72 2.55 29.28
C SER A 516 3.30 3.41 28.11
N THR A 517 3.20 4.72 28.31
CA THR A 517 2.96 5.67 27.21
C THR A 517 4.23 6.26 26.65
N GLY A 518 5.42 5.88 27.15
CA GLY A 518 6.73 6.33 26.63
C GLY A 518 6.96 7.85 26.73
N PRO A 519 8.21 8.32 26.86
CA PRO A 519 8.61 9.52 26.12
C PRO A 519 8.73 9.09 24.66
N GLY A 520 7.93 9.65 23.74
CA GLY A 520 7.97 9.31 22.30
C GLY A 520 9.41 9.20 21.80
N GLY A 521 9.70 8.16 21.03
CA GLY A 521 11.04 7.64 20.76
C GLY A 521 11.88 8.48 19.80
N GLY A 522 11.69 9.80 19.67
CA GLY A 522 12.35 10.57 18.62
C GLY A 522 13.87 10.47 18.57
N ARG A 523 14.40 9.94 17.45
CA ARG A 523 15.58 10.46 16.74
C ARG A 523 15.56 10.22 15.24
#